data_AF-A0A7X7ML85-F1
#
_entry.id   AF-A0A7X7ML85-F1
#
_cell.length_a   1.000
_cell.length_b   1.000
_cell.length_c   1.000
_cell.angle_alpha   90.00
_cell.angle_beta   90.00
_cell.angle_gamma   90.00
#
_symmetry.space_group_name_H-M   'P 1'
#
loop_
_entity.id
_entity.type
_entity.pdbx_description
1 polymer ?
#
loop_
_entity_poly.entity_id
_entity_poly.type
_entity_poly.pdbx_seq_one_letter_code
_entity_poly.pdbx_strand_id
1 'polypeptide(L)'
;PLAEPFTLGVSGGGALGATLAFVLGLRALSQYAVPCAALGGALLALGLVLLVSRSGDWCSESLLLSGVIVGTICASLLTYLLSIAQHEELAGVTWWLLGDLQGLDLRLLWPAAAYTLFALLLLRWRAGELNALALGEEQAYYLGVNARQLLFLLVLLASLLAAFAVCLAGIISFCGLIIPHIVRRVYGCDHRKIVFTAFFWGASFLLLCDLLSRSIFPAREIPIGVLTALVGGPIFLLLLKRGRHYAA
;
A
#
# COMPACT_ATOMS: atom_id res chain seq x y z
N PRO A 1 6.21 7.76 10.79
CA PRO A 1 7.30 7.59 9.80
C PRO A 1 7.44 6.18 9.21
N LEU A 2 6.91 5.13 9.86
CA LEU A 2 7.00 3.74 9.37
C LEU A 2 5.67 3.15 8.88
N ALA A 3 4.61 3.97 8.77
CA ALA A 3 3.32 3.51 8.28
C ALA A 3 3.38 3.33 6.75
N GLU A 4 3.14 2.09 6.30
CA GLU A 4 3.00 1.69 4.90
C GLU A 4 1.69 0.89 4.75
N PRO A 5 1.04 0.84 3.57
CA PRO A 5 -0.11 -0.06 3.34
C PRO A 5 0.03 -1.50 3.87
N PHE A 6 1.24 -2.05 3.92
CA PHE A 6 1.52 -3.34 4.55
C PHE A 6 1.20 -3.38 6.05
N THR A 7 1.44 -2.28 6.75
CA THR A 7 1.21 -2.17 8.20
C THR A 7 -0.27 -2.10 8.57
N LEU A 8 -1.16 -1.78 7.63
CA LEU A 8 -2.62 -1.72 7.85
C LEU A 8 -3.33 -3.03 7.47
N GLY A 9 -2.61 -4.11 7.17
CA GLY A 9 -3.19 -5.42 6.82
C GLY A 9 -3.86 -5.49 5.44
N VAL A 10 -4.01 -4.36 4.74
CA VAL A 10 -4.66 -4.27 3.41
C VAL A 10 -3.95 -5.14 2.37
N SER A 11 -2.62 -5.10 2.33
CA SER A 11 -1.83 -5.91 1.39
C SER A 11 -1.95 -7.40 1.70
N GLY A 12 -1.95 -7.79 2.98
CA GLY A 12 -2.15 -9.19 3.40
C GLY A 12 -3.56 -9.69 3.10
N GLY A 13 -4.58 -8.86 3.32
CA GLY A 13 -5.97 -9.18 2.95
C GLY A 13 -6.15 -9.35 1.44
N GLY A 14 -5.52 -8.48 0.64
CA GLY A 14 -5.54 -8.61 -0.82
C GLY A 14 -4.82 -9.87 -1.32
N ALA A 15 -3.67 -10.19 -0.73
CA ALA A 15 -2.93 -11.42 -0.98
C ALA A 15 -3.75 -12.67 -0.68
N LEU A 16 -4.46 -12.68 0.45
CA LEU A 16 -5.34 -13.77 0.84
C LEU A 16 -6.52 -13.90 -0.12
N GLY A 17 -7.17 -12.78 -0.46
CA GLY A 17 -8.30 -12.75 -1.40
C GLY A 17 -7.93 -13.26 -2.80
N ALA A 18 -6.79 -12.83 -3.33
CA ALA A 18 -6.27 -13.33 -4.60
C ALA A 18 -5.98 -14.83 -4.55
N THR A 19 -5.27 -15.28 -3.50
CA THR A 19 -4.95 -16.70 -3.31
C THR A 19 -6.21 -17.56 -3.22
N LEU A 20 -7.24 -17.11 -2.50
CA LEU A 20 -8.54 -17.79 -2.45
C LEU A 20 -9.16 -17.93 -3.85
N ALA A 21 -9.10 -16.89 -4.68
CA ALA A 21 -9.64 -16.94 -6.03
C ALA A 21 -8.88 -17.92 -6.94
N PHE A 22 -7.57 -18.09 -6.74
CA PHE A 22 -6.79 -19.11 -7.42
C PHE A 22 -7.19 -20.52 -6.98
N VAL A 23 -7.17 -20.79 -5.67
CA VAL A 23 -7.46 -22.13 -5.10
C VAL A 23 -8.89 -22.59 -5.37
N LEU A 24 -9.85 -21.65 -5.47
CA LEU A 24 -11.23 -21.95 -5.82
C LEU A 24 -11.48 -22.04 -7.34
N GLY A 25 -10.44 -21.87 -8.17
CA GLY A 25 -10.56 -21.93 -9.62
C GLY A 25 -11.42 -20.81 -10.23
N LEU A 26 -11.67 -19.71 -9.50
CA LEU A 26 -12.59 -18.64 -9.93
C LEU A 26 -12.12 -17.92 -11.20
N ARG A 27 -10.84 -18.05 -11.55
CA ARG A 27 -10.27 -17.52 -12.79
C ARG A 27 -10.95 -18.12 -14.04
N ALA A 28 -11.47 -19.34 -13.95
CA ALA A 28 -12.22 -19.97 -15.04
C ALA A 28 -13.57 -19.29 -15.31
N LEU A 29 -14.14 -18.59 -14.31
CA LEU A 29 -15.43 -17.92 -14.42
C LEU A 29 -15.30 -16.52 -15.02
N SER A 30 -14.24 -15.79 -14.67
CA SER A 30 -14.02 -14.41 -15.13
C SER A 30 -12.58 -13.97 -14.97
N GLN A 31 -12.08 -13.20 -15.93
CA GLN A 31 -10.78 -12.51 -15.84
C GLN A 31 -10.70 -11.52 -14.66
N TYR A 32 -11.85 -11.04 -14.16
CA TYR A 32 -11.91 -10.10 -13.04
C TYR A 32 -11.99 -10.79 -11.67
N ALA A 33 -12.10 -12.11 -11.62
CA ALA A 33 -12.29 -12.84 -10.37
C ALA A 33 -11.16 -12.58 -9.36
N VAL A 34 -9.90 -12.65 -9.81
CA VAL A 34 -8.73 -12.44 -8.94
C VAL A 34 -8.61 -10.97 -8.48
N PRO A 35 -8.65 -9.95 -9.36
CA PRO A 35 -8.64 -8.55 -8.93
C PRO A 35 -9.78 -8.20 -7.96
N CYS A 36 -11.00 -8.64 -8.24
CA CYS A 36 -12.16 -8.37 -7.37
C CYS A 36 -12.03 -9.08 -6.01
N ALA A 37 -11.53 -10.31 -5.98
CA ALA A 37 -11.29 -11.03 -4.73
C ALA A 37 -10.16 -10.39 -3.91
N ALA A 38 -9.09 -9.92 -4.57
CA ALA A 38 -8.03 -9.16 -3.93
C ALA A 38 -8.56 -7.85 -3.33
N LEU A 39 -9.35 -7.09 -4.09
CA LEU A 39 -9.99 -5.87 -3.59
C LEU A 39 -10.92 -6.17 -2.40
N GLY A 40 -11.76 -7.19 -2.51
CA GLY A 40 -12.65 -7.64 -1.44
C GLY A 40 -11.89 -8.05 -0.18
N GLY A 41 -10.84 -8.85 -0.31
CA GLY A 41 -9.98 -9.27 0.81
C GLY A 41 -9.26 -8.10 1.46
N ALA A 42 -8.76 -7.15 0.68
CA ALA A 42 -8.14 -5.93 1.17
C ALA A 42 -9.12 -5.04 1.96
N LEU A 43 -10.35 -4.88 1.46
CA LEU A 43 -11.41 -4.13 2.13
C LEU A 43 -11.92 -4.84 3.41
N LEU A 44 -12.03 -6.17 3.38
CA LEU A 44 -12.37 -6.96 4.56
C LEU A 44 -11.32 -6.82 5.65
N ALA A 45 -10.03 -6.92 5.30
CA ALA A 45 -8.93 -6.70 6.25
C ALA A 45 -8.98 -5.28 6.84
N LEU A 46 -9.18 -4.25 6.00
CA LEU A 46 -9.38 -2.88 6.47
C LEU A 46 -10.56 -2.78 7.44
N GLY A 47 -11.70 -3.37 7.09
CA GLY A 47 -12.88 -3.41 7.95
C GLY A 47 -12.59 -4.03 9.32
N LEU A 48 -11.88 -5.15 9.35
CA LEU A 48 -11.45 -5.80 10.59
C LEU A 48 -10.52 -4.91 11.41
N VAL A 49 -9.53 -4.26 10.79
CA VAL A 49 -8.62 -3.33 11.49
C VAL A 49 -9.41 -2.18 12.12
N LEU A 50 -10.36 -1.59 11.40
CA LEU A 50 -11.18 -0.50 11.91
C LEU A 50 -12.13 -0.96 13.02
N LEU A 51 -12.69 -2.18 12.93
CA LEU A 51 -13.56 -2.74 13.97
C LEU A 51 -12.79 -3.04 15.26
N VAL A 52 -11.60 -3.62 15.16
CA VAL A 52 -10.75 -3.91 16.33
C VAL A 52 -10.26 -2.60 16.95
N SER A 53 -9.79 -1.66 16.14
CA SER A 53 -9.31 -0.36 16.60
C SER A 53 -10.39 0.49 17.27
N ARG A 54 -11.66 0.37 16.85
CA ARG A 54 -12.81 1.05 17.47
C ARG A 54 -13.01 0.75 18.95
N SER A 55 -12.49 -0.37 19.43
CA SER A 55 -12.67 -0.82 20.81
C SER A 55 -11.75 -0.08 21.80
N GLY A 56 -10.83 0.76 21.31
CA GLY A 56 -9.99 1.65 22.12
C GLY A 56 -10.14 3.12 21.70
N ASP A 57 -9.38 4.01 22.34
CA ASP A 57 -9.17 5.35 21.79
C ASP A 57 -8.54 5.20 20.39
N TRP A 58 -9.04 5.96 19.41
CA TRP A 58 -8.53 5.98 18.03
C TRP A 58 -7.14 6.63 17.96
N CYS A 59 -6.18 6.01 18.63
CA CYS A 59 -4.78 6.38 18.65
C CYS A 59 -4.02 5.64 17.55
N SER A 60 -2.93 6.24 17.09
CA SER A 60 -2.08 5.67 16.05
C SER A 60 -1.51 4.31 16.43
N GLU A 61 -1.25 4.05 17.72
CA GLU A 61 -0.72 2.74 18.16
C GLU A 61 -1.75 1.62 18.04
N SER A 62 -3.01 1.87 18.41
CA SER A 62 -4.10 0.89 18.32
C SER A 62 -4.32 0.43 16.87
N LEU A 63 -4.29 1.36 15.92
CA LEU A 63 -4.42 1.05 14.49
C LEU A 63 -3.24 0.26 13.95
N LEU A 64 -2.01 0.61 14.35
CA LEU A 64 -0.81 -0.14 13.95
C LEU A 64 -0.83 -1.56 14.51
N LEU A 65 -1.13 -1.72 15.80
CA LEU A 65 -1.20 -3.03 16.44
C LEU A 65 -2.30 -3.90 15.81
N SER A 66 -3.49 -3.32 15.60
CA SER A 66 -4.60 -4.01 14.92
C SER A 66 -4.22 -4.42 13.50
N GLY A 67 -3.58 -3.53 12.74
CA GLY A 67 -3.09 -3.80 11.39
C GLY A 67 -2.07 -4.93 11.32
N VAL A 68 -1.11 -4.96 12.26
CA VAL A 68 -0.12 -6.05 12.38
C VAL A 68 -0.80 -7.38 12.70
N ILE A 69 -1.75 -7.40 13.64
CA ILE A 69 -2.48 -8.62 14.03
C ILE A 69 -3.33 -9.15 12.86
N VAL A 70 -4.10 -8.29 12.19
CA VAL A 70 -4.89 -8.71 11.03
C VAL A 70 -3.98 -9.18 9.90
N GLY A 71 -2.87 -8.48 9.67
CA GLY A 71 -1.86 -8.87 8.68
C GLY A 71 -1.26 -10.25 8.95
N THR A 72 -0.93 -10.59 10.20
CA THR A 72 -0.37 -11.90 10.56
C THR A 72 -1.41 -13.02 10.44
N ILE A 73 -2.67 -12.75 10.76
CA ILE A 73 -3.79 -13.69 10.52
C ILE A 73 -3.93 -13.95 9.02
N CYS A 74 -3.97 -12.90 8.19
CA CYS A 74 -4.06 -13.04 6.74
C CYS A 74 -2.87 -13.83 6.18
N ALA A 75 -1.65 -13.56 6.64
CA ALA A 75 -0.45 -14.30 6.23
C ALA A 75 -0.50 -15.78 6.62
N SER A 76 -1.02 -16.09 7.82
CA SER A 76 -1.18 -17.47 8.29
C SER A 76 -2.21 -18.23 7.45
N LEU A 77 -3.35 -17.59 7.15
CA LEU A 77 -4.38 -18.15 6.27
C LEU A 77 -3.86 -18.34 4.84
N LEU A 78 -3.09 -17.38 4.31
CA LEU A 78 -2.46 -17.49 3.00
C LEU A 78 -1.52 -18.69 2.96
N THR A 79 -0.69 -18.86 3.99
CA THR A 79 0.25 -20.01 4.08
C THR A 79 -0.51 -21.33 4.16
N TYR A 80 -1.63 -21.39 4.88
CA TYR A 80 -2.51 -22.56 4.91
C TYR A 80 -3.12 -22.85 3.54
N LEU A 81 -3.60 -21.84 2.81
CA LEU A 81 -4.12 -22.05 1.46
C LEU A 81 -3.05 -22.56 0.50
N LEU A 82 -1.83 -22.03 0.59
CA LEU A 82 -0.70 -22.52 -0.19
C LEU A 82 -0.34 -23.98 0.13
N SER A 83 -0.54 -24.45 1.37
CA SER A 83 -0.20 -25.83 1.73
C SER A 83 -1.20 -26.86 1.19
N ILE A 84 -2.43 -26.44 0.89
CA ILE A 84 -3.48 -27.29 0.30
C ILE A 84 -3.65 -27.06 -1.22
N ALA A 85 -3.05 -26.02 -1.78
CA ALA A 85 -3.17 -25.65 -3.19
C ALA A 85 -2.52 -26.70 -4.11
N GLN A 86 -3.07 -26.84 -5.31
CA GLN A 86 -2.50 -27.74 -6.32
C GLN A 86 -1.25 -27.11 -6.97
N HIS A 87 -0.33 -27.96 -7.47
CA HIS A 87 0.93 -27.50 -8.07
C HIS A 87 0.73 -26.52 -9.24
N GLU A 88 -0.35 -26.68 -10.00
CA GLU A 88 -0.70 -25.81 -11.13
C GLU A 88 -1.09 -24.39 -10.69
N GLU A 89 -1.73 -24.26 -9.53
CA GLU A 89 -2.18 -22.98 -8.97
C GLU A 89 -1.04 -22.21 -8.30
N LEU A 90 -0.09 -22.92 -7.68
CA LEU A 90 1.04 -22.33 -6.95
C LEU A 90 1.85 -21.37 -7.83
N ALA A 91 2.09 -21.72 -9.10
CA ALA A 91 2.78 -20.83 -10.02
C ALA A 91 1.99 -19.53 -10.24
N GLY A 92 0.67 -19.62 -10.47
CA GLY A 92 -0.17 -18.42 -10.66
C GLY A 92 -0.22 -17.53 -9.43
N VAL A 93 -0.40 -18.12 -8.24
CA VAL A 93 -0.41 -17.39 -6.96
C VAL A 93 0.93 -16.71 -6.72
N THR A 94 2.04 -17.42 -6.87
CA THR A 94 3.38 -16.86 -6.64
C THR A 94 3.67 -15.68 -7.56
N TRP A 95 3.36 -15.78 -8.86
CA TRP A 95 3.53 -14.66 -9.79
C TRP A 95 2.67 -13.44 -9.41
N TRP A 96 1.42 -13.66 -9.01
CA TRP A 96 0.54 -12.56 -8.58
C TRP A 96 1.06 -11.87 -7.31
N LEU A 97 1.55 -12.65 -6.33
CA LEU A 97 2.14 -12.12 -5.10
C LEU A 97 3.43 -11.35 -5.32
N LEU A 98 4.16 -11.59 -6.41
CA LEU A 98 5.39 -10.87 -6.72
C LEU A 98 5.13 -9.50 -7.41
N GLY A 99 3.89 -9.25 -7.81
CA GLY A 99 3.43 -8.01 -8.40
C GLY A 99 3.83 -7.87 -9.88
N ASP A 100 2.87 -7.46 -10.70
CA ASP A 100 3.04 -7.28 -12.14
C ASP A 100 2.14 -6.16 -12.68
N LEU A 101 2.63 -5.41 -13.66
CA LEU A 101 1.90 -4.31 -14.31
C LEU A 101 1.42 -4.68 -15.72
N GLN A 102 1.62 -5.92 -16.16
CA GLN A 102 1.18 -6.36 -17.48
C GLN A 102 -0.30 -6.76 -17.48
N GLY A 103 -0.91 -6.68 -18.66
CA GLY A 103 -2.29 -7.14 -18.86
C GLY A 103 -3.35 -6.34 -18.10
N LEU A 104 -3.04 -5.09 -17.69
CA LEU A 104 -3.99 -4.23 -16.99
C LEU A 104 -5.21 -3.91 -17.87
N ASP A 105 -6.40 -4.23 -17.35
CA ASP A 105 -7.65 -3.86 -17.99
C ASP A 105 -7.98 -2.39 -17.68
N LEU A 106 -8.21 -1.61 -18.74
CA LEU A 106 -8.60 -0.20 -18.66
C LEU A 106 -9.89 0.00 -17.84
N ARG A 107 -10.78 -0.99 -17.81
CA ARG A 107 -12.03 -0.94 -17.04
C ARG A 107 -11.80 -0.92 -15.53
N LEU A 108 -10.73 -1.57 -15.04
CA LEU A 108 -10.33 -1.51 -13.63
C LEU A 108 -9.43 -0.30 -13.35
N LEU A 109 -8.63 0.11 -14.35
CA LEU A 109 -7.74 1.26 -14.24
C LEU A 109 -8.49 2.58 -14.07
N TRP A 110 -9.57 2.81 -14.83
CA TRP A 110 -10.29 4.08 -14.79
C TRP A 110 -10.85 4.44 -13.41
N PRO A 111 -11.57 3.54 -12.70
CA PRO A 111 -12.01 3.79 -11.33
C PRO A 111 -10.85 4.08 -10.36
N ALA A 112 -9.76 3.31 -10.46
CA ALA A 112 -8.59 3.50 -9.62
C ALA A 112 -7.90 4.85 -9.88
N ALA A 113 -7.81 5.27 -11.15
CA ALA A 113 -7.24 6.55 -11.54
C ALA A 113 -8.11 7.72 -11.08
N ALA A 114 -9.43 7.63 -11.26
CA ALA A 114 -10.38 8.63 -10.79
C ALA A 114 -10.31 8.79 -9.26
N TYR A 115 -10.27 7.67 -8.53
CA TYR A 115 -10.13 7.68 -7.08
C TYR A 115 -8.78 8.24 -6.63
N THR A 116 -7.70 7.90 -7.34
CA THR A 116 -6.35 8.42 -7.06
C THR A 116 -6.29 9.94 -7.23
N LEU A 117 -6.88 10.47 -8.31
CA LEU A 117 -6.96 11.91 -8.53
C LEU A 117 -7.80 12.60 -7.46
N PHE A 118 -8.95 12.02 -7.10
CA PHE A 118 -9.80 12.52 -6.02
C PHE A 118 -9.03 12.58 -4.69
N ALA A 119 -8.36 11.49 -4.30
CA ALA A 119 -7.59 11.43 -3.08
C ALA A 119 -6.42 12.44 -3.09
N LEU A 120 -5.73 12.59 -4.21
CA LEU A 120 -4.65 13.57 -4.36
C LEU A 120 -5.14 15.01 -4.13
N LEU A 121 -6.26 15.38 -4.76
CA LEU A 121 -6.86 16.71 -4.61
C LEU A 121 -7.37 16.95 -3.18
N LEU A 122 -8.03 15.95 -2.59
CA LEU A 122 -8.55 16.02 -1.23
C LEU A 122 -7.41 16.16 -0.20
N LEU A 123 -6.35 15.36 -0.32
CA LEU A 123 -5.16 15.48 0.53
C LEU A 123 -4.46 16.81 0.36
N ARG A 124 -4.41 17.34 -0.88
CA ARG A 124 -3.84 18.66 -1.14
C ARG A 124 -4.66 19.78 -0.50
N TRP A 125 -5.98 19.67 -0.50
CA TRP A 125 -6.87 20.63 0.16
C TRP A 125 -6.73 20.57 1.68
N ARG A 126 -6.67 19.37 2.25
CA ARG A 126 -6.48 19.11 3.70
C ARG A 126 -5.03 19.21 4.18
N ALA A 127 -4.09 19.60 3.32
CA ALA A 127 -2.66 19.63 3.65
C ALA A 127 -2.30 20.54 4.84
N GLY A 128 -3.07 21.61 5.08
CA GLY A 128 -2.91 22.45 6.27
C GLY A 128 -3.19 21.69 7.57
N GLU A 129 -4.27 20.90 7.59
CA GLU A 129 -4.66 20.07 8.73
C GLU A 129 -3.64 18.94 8.96
N LEU A 130 -3.06 18.38 7.88
CA LEU A 130 -1.97 17.40 7.98
C LEU A 130 -0.71 17.99 8.60
N ASN A 131 -0.37 19.24 8.27
CA ASN A 131 0.75 19.93 8.89
C ASN A 131 0.49 20.23 10.38
N ALA A 132 -0.74 20.61 10.73
CA ALA A 132 -1.13 20.80 12.12
C ALA A 132 -1.04 19.49 12.92
N LEU A 133 -1.55 18.39 12.36
CA LEU A 133 -1.46 17.06 12.99
C LEU A 133 0.00 16.59 13.16
N ALA A 134 0.90 16.98 12.26
CA ALA A 134 2.32 16.66 12.36
C ALA A 134 3.03 17.36 13.54
N LEU A 135 2.45 18.41 14.13
CA LEU A 135 2.96 19.06 15.35
C LEU A 135 2.60 18.29 16.62
N GLY A 136 1.62 17.39 16.55
CA GLY A 136 1.06 16.66 17.68
C GLY A 136 -0.47 16.81 17.75
N GLU A 137 -1.14 15.84 18.38
CA GLU A 137 -2.60 15.83 18.49
C GLU A 137 -3.12 17.03 19.30
N GLU A 138 -2.41 17.42 20.35
CA GLU A 138 -2.77 18.53 21.23
C GLU A 138 -2.64 19.88 20.51
N GLN A 139 -1.54 20.10 19.79
CA GLN A 139 -1.33 21.33 19.00
C GLN A 139 -2.34 21.43 17.85
N ALA A 140 -2.66 20.31 17.21
CA ALA A 140 -3.69 20.25 16.18
C ALA A 140 -5.07 20.64 16.73
N TYR A 141 -5.41 20.16 17.94
CA TYR A 141 -6.65 20.52 18.62
C TYR A 141 -6.76 22.03 18.86
N TYR A 142 -5.70 22.69 19.34
CA TYR A 142 -5.69 24.15 19.53
C TYR A 142 -5.80 24.94 18.22
N LEU A 143 -5.39 24.36 17.10
CA LEU A 143 -5.56 24.93 15.76
C LEU A 143 -6.95 24.64 15.15
N GLY A 144 -7.86 24.03 15.92
CA GLY A 144 -9.22 23.71 15.49
C GLY A 144 -9.33 22.45 14.63
N VAL A 145 -8.29 21.61 14.60
CA VAL A 145 -8.26 20.38 13.80
C VAL A 145 -8.74 19.20 14.64
N ASN A 146 -9.76 18.49 14.17
CA ASN A 146 -10.19 17.24 14.78
C ASN A 146 -9.28 16.09 14.33
N ALA A 147 -8.26 15.80 15.13
CA ALA A 147 -7.26 14.76 14.83
C ALA A 147 -7.89 13.38 14.55
N ARG A 148 -8.91 12.98 15.32
CA ARG A 148 -9.58 11.68 15.15
C ARG A 148 -10.28 11.56 13.81
N GLN A 149 -11.05 12.57 13.42
CA GLN A 149 -11.75 12.59 12.13
C GLN A 149 -10.77 12.61 10.95
N LEU A 150 -9.72 13.42 11.07
CA LEU A 150 -8.67 13.51 10.05
C LEU A 150 -7.94 12.17 9.90
N LEU A 151 -7.57 11.54 11.01
CA LEU A 151 -6.87 10.26 11.01
C LEU A 151 -7.74 9.14 10.42
N PHE A 152 -9.02 9.09 10.76
CA PHE A 152 -9.97 8.16 10.13
C PHE A 152 -10.07 8.37 8.61
N LEU A 153 -10.21 9.62 8.18
CA LEU A 153 -10.24 9.96 6.75
C LEU A 153 -8.96 9.51 6.04
N LEU A 154 -7.78 9.73 6.64
CA LEU A 154 -6.50 9.34 6.07
C LEU A 154 -6.34 7.83 5.97
N VAL A 155 -6.72 7.09 7.00
CA VAL A 155 -6.69 5.63 6.99
C VAL A 155 -7.61 5.10 5.90
N LEU A 156 -8.82 5.64 5.78
CA LEU A 156 -9.77 5.24 4.74
C LEU A 156 -9.21 5.50 3.33
N LEU A 157 -8.72 6.72 3.07
CA LEU A 157 -8.15 7.11 1.78
C LEU A 157 -6.93 6.27 1.41
N ALA A 158 -5.95 6.17 2.31
CA ALA A 158 -4.71 5.46 2.06
C ALA A 158 -4.95 3.95 1.85
N SER A 159 -5.87 3.37 2.61
CA SER A 159 -6.20 1.95 2.51
C SER A 159 -6.95 1.62 1.22
N LEU A 160 -7.85 2.49 0.78
CA LEU A 160 -8.53 2.33 -0.52
C LEU A 160 -7.56 2.50 -1.69
N LEU A 161 -6.64 3.49 -1.65
CA LEU A 161 -5.59 3.64 -2.66
C LEU A 161 -4.72 2.38 -2.73
N ALA A 162 -4.32 1.85 -1.57
CA ALA A 162 -3.57 0.61 -1.50
C ALA A 162 -4.37 -0.60 -2.03
N ALA A 163 -5.65 -0.70 -1.69
CA ALA A 163 -6.50 -1.79 -2.15
C ALA A 163 -6.66 -1.78 -3.68
N PHE A 164 -6.82 -0.59 -4.29
CA PHE A 164 -6.78 -0.45 -5.76
C PHE A 164 -5.43 -0.82 -6.35
N ALA A 165 -4.32 -0.37 -5.75
CA ALA A 165 -2.98 -0.73 -6.20
C ALA A 165 -2.76 -2.25 -6.17
N VAL A 166 -3.15 -2.91 -5.07
CA VAL A 166 -3.02 -4.37 -4.90
C VAL A 166 -3.92 -5.15 -5.85
N CYS A 167 -5.16 -4.68 -6.06
CA CYS A 167 -6.11 -5.24 -7.01
C CYS A 167 -5.56 -5.25 -8.44
N LEU A 168 -4.93 -4.15 -8.86
CA LEU A 168 -4.43 -3.98 -10.22
C LEU A 168 -3.08 -4.64 -10.45
N ALA A 169 -2.13 -4.41 -9.53
CA ALA A 169 -0.72 -4.69 -9.77
C ALA A 169 -0.14 -5.78 -8.86
N GLY A 170 -0.97 -6.39 -8.01
CA GLY A 170 -0.49 -7.28 -6.96
C GLY A 170 0.32 -6.54 -5.90
N ILE A 171 1.23 -7.26 -5.24
CA ILE A 171 1.95 -6.73 -4.08
C ILE A 171 3.24 -6.03 -4.52
N ILE A 172 3.31 -4.71 -4.30
CA ILE A 172 4.50 -3.90 -4.58
C ILE A 172 5.01 -3.29 -3.28
N SER A 173 6.22 -3.68 -2.88
CA SER A 173 6.85 -3.25 -1.63
C SER A 173 7.76 -2.03 -1.80
N PHE A 174 8.03 -1.33 -0.69
CA PHE A 174 9.05 -0.28 -0.51
C PHE A 174 8.80 1.06 -1.22
N CYS A 175 7.98 1.13 -2.27
CA CYS A 175 7.66 2.40 -2.94
C CYS A 175 7.02 3.39 -1.95
N GLY A 176 6.06 2.90 -1.15
CA GLY A 176 5.33 3.71 -0.16
C GLY A 176 6.20 4.20 1.00
N LEU A 177 7.31 3.52 1.29
CA LEU A 177 8.26 3.94 2.32
C LEU A 177 9.31 4.89 1.75
N ILE A 178 9.95 4.56 0.63
CA ILE A 178 11.16 5.26 0.19
C ILE A 178 10.83 6.64 -0.37
N ILE A 179 9.80 6.71 -1.21
CA ILE A 179 9.50 7.92 -1.96
C ILE A 179 9.14 9.08 -1.04
N PRO A 180 8.23 8.94 -0.05
CA PRO A 180 7.94 10.03 0.87
C PRO A 180 9.16 10.47 1.69
N HIS A 181 10.08 9.56 2.03
CA HIS A 181 11.29 9.89 2.78
C HIS A 181 12.31 10.65 1.94
N ILE A 182 12.53 10.25 0.69
CA ILE A 182 13.39 10.99 -0.25
C ILE A 182 12.81 12.38 -0.48
N VAL A 183 11.52 12.46 -0.79
CA VAL A 183 10.83 13.73 -1.03
C VAL A 183 10.89 14.65 0.19
N ARG A 184 10.69 14.13 1.40
CA ARG A 184 10.82 14.93 2.64
C ARG A 184 12.22 15.50 2.83
N ARG A 185 13.27 14.80 2.41
CA ARG A 185 14.65 15.30 2.48
C ARG A 185 14.94 16.39 1.45
N VAL A 186 14.37 16.28 0.26
CA VAL A 186 14.63 17.23 -0.84
C VAL A 186 13.75 18.47 -0.75
N TYR A 187 12.46 18.30 -0.40
CA TYR A 187 11.45 19.37 -0.45
C TYR A 187 10.96 19.84 0.93
N GLY A 188 11.43 19.21 2.02
CA GLY A 188 11.05 19.53 3.40
C GLY A 188 9.80 18.78 3.89
N CYS A 189 9.29 19.19 5.06
CA CYS A 189 8.20 18.49 5.78
C CYS A 189 6.78 19.01 5.49
N ASP A 190 6.62 19.99 4.59
CA ASP A 190 5.30 20.58 4.26
C ASP A 190 4.46 19.64 3.38
N HIS A 191 3.34 19.14 3.91
CA HIS A 191 2.43 18.24 3.20
C HIS A 191 1.83 18.85 1.93
N ARG A 192 1.77 20.19 1.80
CA ARG A 192 1.30 20.86 0.58
C ARG A 192 2.20 20.54 -0.62
N LYS A 193 3.50 20.38 -0.38
CA LYS A 193 4.49 20.01 -1.40
C LYS A 193 4.59 18.49 -1.50
N ILE A 194 4.75 17.81 -0.34
CA ILE A 194 5.02 16.38 -0.28
C ILE A 194 3.95 15.55 -1.01
N VAL A 195 2.66 15.85 -0.83
CA VAL A 195 1.58 15.05 -1.43
C VAL A 195 1.70 15.00 -2.95
N PHE A 196 1.97 16.14 -3.60
CA PHE A 196 2.09 16.22 -5.05
C PHE A 196 3.44 15.69 -5.53
N THR A 197 4.54 16.09 -4.90
CA THR A 197 5.88 15.63 -5.30
C THR A 197 6.05 14.13 -5.09
N ALA A 198 5.52 13.55 -4.00
CA ALA A 198 5.57 12.11 -3.77
C ALA A 198 4.76 11.31 -4.81
N PHE A 199 3.64 11.85 -5.30
CA PHE A 199 2.88 11.23 -6.38
C PHE A 199 3.73 11.12 -7.67
N PHE A 200 4.33 12.22 -8.13
CA PHE A 200 5.16 12.21 -9.35
C PHE A 200 6.45 11.42 -9.20
N TRP A 201 7.13 11.54 -8.05
CA TRP A 201 8.34 10.78 -7.79
C TRP A 201 8.06 9.27 -7.67
N GLY A 202 6.92 8.90 -7.08
CA GLY A 202 6.48 7.50 -6.99
C GLY A 202 6.13 6.92 -8.35
N ALA A 203 5.39 7.66 -9.17
CA ALA A 203 5.08 7.27 -10.54
C ALA A 203 6.36 7.11 -11.37
N SER A 204 7.28 8.09 -11.29
CA SER A 204 8.56 8.04 -12.02
C SER A 204 9.43 6.87 -11.57
N PHE A 205 9.48 6.60 -10.26
CA PHE A 205 10.22 5.46 -9.72
C PHE A 205 9.66 4.12 -10.20
N LEU A 206 8.34 3.93 -10.13
CA LEU A 206 7.71 2.70 -10.61
C LEU A 206 7.88 2.52 -12.12
N LEU A 207 7.75 3.59 -12.91
CA LEU A 207 8.03 3.55 -14.36
C LEU A 207 9.48 3.15 -14.64
N LEU A 208 10.45 3.68 -13.90
CA LEU A 208 11.85 3.28 -14.06
C LEU A 208 12.07 1.82 -13.68
N CYS A 209 11.46 1.33 -12.60
CA CYS A 209 11.52 -0.08 -12.24
C CYS A 209 10.89 -0.98 -13.32
N ASP A 210 9.71 -0.64 -13.83
CA ASP A 210 9.07 -1.40 -14.91
C ASP A 210 9.94 -1.43 -16.18
N LEU A 211 10.50 -0.29 -16.58
CA LEU A 211 11.41 -0.21 -17.74
C LEU A 211 12.67 -1.06 -17.53
N LEU A 212 13.28 -1.02 -16.35
CA LEU A 212 14.47 -1.83 -16.03
C LEU A 212 14.16 -3.32 -16.00
N SER A 213 13.01 -3.71 -15.45
CA SER A 213 12.55 -5.10 -15.47
C SER A 213 12.46 -5.64 -16.90
N ARG A 214 11.82 -4.87 -17.80
CA ARG A 214 11.66 -5.25 -19.21
C ARG A 214 12.96 -5.21 -20.02
N SER A 215 13.85 -4.28 -19.73
CA SER A 215 15.06 -4.05 -20.54
C SER A 215 16.22 -4.98 -20.19
N ILE A 216 16.40 -5.32 -18.92
CA ILE A 216 17.56 -6.11 -18.47
C ILE A 216 17.36 -7.61 -18.74
N PHE A 217 16.12 -8.10 -18.66
CA PHE A 217 15.83 -9.54 -18.79
C PHE A 217 14.71 -9.82 -19.80
N PRO A 218 14.95 -9.59 -21.11
CA PRO A 218 13.92 -9.74 -22.15
C PRO A 218 13.40 -11.18 -22.34
N ALA A 219 14.12 -12.20 -21.83
CA ALA A 219 13.72 -13.61 -21.91
C ALA A 219 13.15 -14.19 -20.60
N ARG A 220 13.27 -13.45 -19.48
CA ARG A 220 12.75 -13.83 -18.15
C ARG A 220 12.33 -12.58 -17.42
N GLU A 221 11.07 -12.20 -17.58
CA GLU A 221 10.53 -11.01 -16.96
C GLU A 221 10.61 -11.15 -15.43
N ILE A 222 11.28 -10.20 -14.78
CA ILE A 222 11.36 -10.19 -13.33
C ILE A 222 10.14 -9.42 -12.81
N PRO A 223 9.35 -9.99 -11.89
CA PRO A 223 8.26 -9.26 -11.28
C PRO A 223 8.72 -7.92 -10.71
N ILE A 224 7.98 -6.86 -10.98
CA ILE A 224 8.36 -5.52 -10.57
C ILE A 224 8.50 -5.39 -9.05
N GLY A 225 7.72 -6.14 -8.25
CA GLY A 225 7.81 -6.12 -6.80
C GLY A 225 9.15 -6.65 -6.26
N VAL A 226 9.78 -7.60 -6.98
CA VAL A 226 11.14 -8.07 -6.65
C VAL A 226 12.14 -6.94 -6.89
N LEU A 227 12.03 -6.26 -8.02
CA LEU A 227 12.96 -5.18 -8.38
C LEU A 227 12.81 -3.98 -7.44
N THR A 228 11.58 -3.57 -7.10
CA THR A 228 11.35 -2.47 -6.16
C THR A 228 11.87 -2.82 -4.77
N ALA A 229 11.79 -4.07 -4.33
CA ALA A 229 12.37 -4.51 -3.07
C ALA A 229 13.91 -4.54 -3.10
N LEU A 230 14.52 -5.05 -4.18
CA LEU A 230 15.98 -5.11 -4.33
C LEU A 230 16.64 -3.74 -4.43
N VAL A 231 16.00 -2.80 -5.13
CA VAL A 231 16.47 -1.42 -5.22
C VAL A 231 16.11 -0.68 -3.93
N GLY A 232 14.90 -0.91 -3.43
CA GLY A 232 14.33 -0.13 -2.36
C GLY A 232 14.93 -0.42 -0.98
N GLY A 233 15.09 -1.69 -0.62
CA GLY A 233 15.63 -2.11 0.67
C GLY A 233 16.99 -1.45 0.99
N PRO A 234 18.00 -1.56 0.10
CA PRO A 234 19.29 -0.90 0.28
C PRO A 234 19.19 0.63 0.39
N ILE A 235 18.37 1.27 -0.45
CA ILE A 235 18.17 2.74 -0.38
C ILE A 235 17.58 3.12 0.98
N PHE A 236 16.55 2.40 1.45
CA PHE A 236 15.93 2.68 2.73
C PHE A 236 16.90 2.49 3.90
N LEU A 237 17.72 1.43 3.87
CA LEU A 237 18.78 1.23 4.86
C LEU A 237 19.80 2.38 4.88
N LEU A 238 20.22 2.88 3.71
CA LEU A 238 21.10 4.04 3.60
C LEU A 238 20.46 5.32 4.13
N LEU A 239 19.15 5.51 3.85
CA LEU A 239 18.39 6.62 4.40
C LEU A 239 18.34 6.55 5.92
N LEU A 240 18.01 5.39 6.51
CA LEU A 240 17.99 5.17 7.96
C LEU A 240 19.34 5.46 8.61
N LYS A 241 20.44 4.95 8.03
CA LYS A 241 21.80 5.18 8.55
C LYS A 241 22.14 6.68 8.62
N ARG A 242 21.76 7.46 7.59
CA ARG A 242 22.00 8.91 7.55
C ARG A 242 21.05 9.72 8.44
N GLY A 243 19.87 9.17 8.77
CA GLY A 243 18.84 9.85 9.58
C GLY A 243 19.14 9.88 11.09
N ARG A 244 20.05 9.03 11.59
CA ARG A 244 20.44 8.98 13.02
C ARG A 244 21.14 10.24 13.54
N HIS A 245 21.49 11.19 12.68
CA HIS A 245 22.15 12.45 13.09
C HIS A 245 21.18 13.62 13.39
N TYR A 246 19.86 13.46 13.24
CA TYR A 246 18.87 14.53 13.45
C TYR A 246 17.82 14.21 14.53
N ALA A 247 18.02 13.15 15.33
CA ALA A 247 17.18 12.81 16.47
C ALA A 247 17.88 13.11 17.81
N ALA A 248 18.48 14.31 17.90
CA ALA A 248 18.97 14.92 19.14
C ALA A 248 18.40 16.33 19.23
#